data_AF-A0A964BNQ8-F1
#
_entry.id   AF-A0A964BNQ8-F1
#
_cell.length_a   1.000
_cell.length_b   1.000
_cell.length_c   1.000
_cell.angle_alpha   90.00
_cell.angle_beta   90.00
_cell.angle_gamma   90.00
#
_symmetry.space_group_name_H-M   'P 1'
#
loop_
_entity.id
_entity.type
_entity.pdbx_description
1 polymer ?
#
loop_
_entity_poly.entity_id
_entity_poly.type
_entity_poly.pdbx_seq_one_letter_code
_entity_poly.pdbx_strand_id
1 'polypeptide(L)'
;MKIALSPLLKLSLFTVGCFCSTSKIAIAQVTTDGTTGTTVTVDGNNFEINNGTTNGNNLFHSFQDFSVPGGGQAFFNNAPEISNILSRVTGGNISNIQGAIRANGSANLFLINPAGIVFGENASLDIGGSFYGSTADSILFEDGEFSAVNNLNTPILTVNAPIGLNLRNNPNPITNRSFAQDIDGNFVGLEVRSGQTIGLIGGDVNFEAGEATARGGNIEIGGLSEAGTVSLNENGSLSFPENISRANLSFDNAADIDVRGTGGGNITINANNLQLTDGEFGGSILRAGITADSTAIDAQAGDIVINATENITLDNIIILNQVDFGGVGNSGNITITTGSLNLINGGDIRASTFGQGDAGSINILTRDTINLDGEDKLRRIYIALTKSPLFF
;
A
#
# COMPACT_ATOMS: atom_id res chain seq x y z
N MET A 1 73.42 -18.62 -49.34
CA MET A 1 72.81 -18.63 -50.69
C MET A 1 71.29 -18.59 -50.48
N LYS A 2 70.65 -17.55 -51.02
CA LYS A 2 69.24 -17.15 -50.81
C LYS A 2 68.26 -18.25 -51.25
N ILE A 3 67.18 -18.47 -50.49
CA ILE A 3 65.89 -18.92 -51.05
C ILE A 3 64.77 -18.10 -50.39
N ALA A 4 63.87 -17.61 -51.23
CA ALA A 4 62.96 -16.50 -51.02
C ALA A 4 61.53 -16.92 -50.61
N LEU A 5 60.81 -15.92 -50.07
CA LEU A 5 59.38 -15.84 -49.76
C LEU A 5 58.44 -16.40 -50.86
N SER A 6 57.33 -17.01 -50.43
CA SER A 6 56.15 -17.31 -51.25
C SER A 6 54.90 -16.53 -50.78
N PRO A 7 53.93 -16.20 -51.66
CA PRO A 7 52.93 -15.16 -51.40
C PRO A 7 51.52 -15.66 -51.01
N LEU A 8 50.79 -14.74 -50.37
CA LEU A 8 49.34 -14.56 -50.17
C LEU A 8 48.35 -15.62 -50.71
N LEU A 9 47.52 -16.13 -49.79
CA LEU A 9 46.25 -16.81 -50.08
C LEU A 9 45.08 -15.87 -49.67
N LYS A 10 44.21 -15.50 -50.63
CA LYS A 10 42.95 -14.78 -50.39
C LYS A 10 41.85 -15.80 -50.08
N LEU A 11 41.18 -15.67 -48.94
CA LEU A 11 40.00 -16.46 -48.57
C LEU A 11 38.74 -15.59 -48.71
N SER A 12 37.77 -16.06 -49.50
CA SER A 12 36.50 -15.38 -49.75
C SER A 12 35.49 -15.61 -48.62
N LEU A 13 34.84 -14.51 -48.22
CA LEU A 13 33.81 -14.38 -47.19
C LEU A 13 32.46 -14.94 -47.69
N PHE A 14 31.83 -15.82 -46.92
CA PHE A 14 30.38 -16.09 -47.00
C PHE A 14 29.80 -16.01 -45.60
N THR A 15 29.19 -14.88 -45.27
CA THR A 15 28.42 -14.68 -44.03
C THR A 15 26.96 -15.04 -44.32
N VAL A 16 26.51 -16.18 -43.81
CA VAL A 16 25.08 -16.52 -43.74
C VAL A 16 24.52 -15.79 -42.52
N GLY A 17 23.78 -14.70 -42.75
CA GLY A 17 23.06 -13.98 -41.72
C GLY A 17 21.84 -14.79 -41.26
N CYS A 18 21.91 -15.38 -40.08
CA CYS A 18 20.76 -15.97 -39.41
C CYS A 18 19.96 -14.82 -38.74
N PHE A 19 18.86 -14.41 -39.37
CA PHE A 19 17.87 -13.55 -38.72
C PHE A 19 17.06 -14.40 -37.73
N CYS A 20 17.52 -14.44 -36.47
CA CYS A 20 16.72 -14.98 -35.38
C CYS A 20 15.79 -13.86 -34.88
N SER A 21 14.59 -13.77 -35.45
CA SER A 21 13.53 -12.91 -34.91
C SER A 21 13.05 -13.51 -33.60
N THR A 22 13.46 -12.94 -32.46
CA THR A 22 12.90 -13.29 -31.16
C THR A 22 11.50 -12.71 -31.07
N SER A 23 10.49 -13.52 -31.39
CA SER A 23 9.11 -13.20 -31.06
C SER A 23 9.00 -13.14 -29.53
N LYS A 24 8.99 -11.94 -28.95
CA LYS A 24 8.54 -11.76 -27.57
C LYS A 24 7.08 -12.20 -27.54
N ILE A 25 6.80 -13.36 -26.94
CA ILE A 25 5.44 -13.70 -26.53
C ILE A 25 5.09 -12.69 -25.45
N ALA A 26 4.27 -11.70 -25.80
CA ALA A 26 3.72 -10.78 -24.82
C ALA A 26 2.70 -11.58 -24.00
N ILE A 27 3.01 -11.87 -22.74
CA ILE A 27 1.99 -12.30 -21.79
C ILE A 27 1.04 -11.11 -21.66
N ALA A 28 -0.24 -11.30 -21.98
CA ALA A 28 -1.22 -10.23 -21.85
C ALA A 28 -1.38 -9.88 -20.36
N GLN A 29 -1.25 -8.60 -20.00
CA GLN A 29 -1.06 -8.20 -18.60
C GLN A 29 -2.31 -7.60 -17.99
N VAL A 30 -3.03 -6.75 -18.73
CA VAL A 30 -4.37 -6.27 -18.37
C VAL A 30 -5.38 -6.78 -19.41
N THR A 31 -6.19 -7.75 -19.05
CA THR A 31 -7.18 -8.39 -19.94
C THR A 31 -8.53 -8.48 -19.26
N THR A 32 -9.62 -8.27 -20.01
CA THR A 32 -10.99 -8.40 -19.51
C THR A 32 -11.39 -9.88 -19.41
N ASP A 33 -12.23 -10.23 -18.42
CA ASP A 33 -12.89 -11.54 -18.37
C ASP A 33 -14.26 -11.56 -19.07
N GLY A 34 -14.70 -10.40 -19.59
CA GLY A 34 -15.95 -10.23 -20.32
C GLY A 34 -17.22 -10.14 -19.47
N THR A 35 -17.12 -10.09 -18.13
CA THR A 35 -18.30 -10.12 -17.23
C THR A 35 -18.82 -8.74 -16.82
N THR A 36 -18.03 -7.70 -17.03
CA THR A 36 -18.43 -6.29 -16.98
C THR A 36 -18.12 -5.72 -18.36
N GLY A 37 -18.84 -4.71 -18.85
CA GLY A 37 -18.64 -4.13 -20.20
C GLY A 37 -17.27 -3.50 -20.47
N THR A 38 -16.24 -3.86 -19.71
CA THR A 38 -14.86 -3.42 -19.74
C THR A 38 -14.18 -3.77 -21.05
N THR A 39 -13.53 -2.76 -21.62
CA THR A 39 -12.68 -2.88 -22.80
C THR A 39 -11.31 -2.30 -22.48
N VAL A 40 -10.24 -2.94 -22.96
CA VAL A 40 -8.86 -2.49 -22.74
C VAL A 40 -8.21 -2.19 -24.09
N THR A 41 -7.82 -0.94 -24.31
CA THR A 41 -7.01 -0.51 -25.45
C THR A 41 -5.55 -0.59 -25.05
N VAL A 42 -4.72 -1.27 -25.85
CA VAL A 42 -3.31 -1.52 -25.53
C VAL A 42 -2.41 -0.74 -26.49
N ASP A 43 -1.52 0.09 -25.95
CA ASP A 43 -0.43 0.75 -26.67
C ASP A 43 0.90 0.50 -25.96
N GLY A 44 1.63 -0.52 -26.40
CA GLY A 44 2.83 -1.00 -25.72
C GLY A 44 2.53 -1.47 -24.30
N ASN A 45 3.08 -0.78 -23.30
CA ASN A 45 2.88 -1.04 -21.88
C ASN A 45 1.75 -0.18 -21.25
N ASN A 46 1.02 0.58 -22.07
CA ASN A 46 -0.09 1.41 -21.62
C ASN A 46 -1.42 0.72 -21.91
N PHE A 47 -2.23 0.58 -20.86
CA PHE A 47 -3.53 -0.09 -20.89
C PHE A 47 -4.62 0.93 -20.54
N GLU A 48 -5.33 1.43 -21.55
CA GLU A 48 -6.47 2.32 -21.34
C GLU A 48 -7.74 1.48 -21.14
N ILE A 49 -8.26 1.53 -19.92
CA ILE A 49 -9.43 0.80 -19.45
C ILE A 49 -10.64 1.69 -19.66
N ASN A 50 -11.48 1.30 -20.61
CA ASN A 50 -12.65 2.04 -21.06
C ASN A 50 -13.93 1.26 -20.77
N ASN A 51 -15.06 1.96 -20.86
CA ASN A 51 -16.40 1.42 -20.62
C ASN A 51 -16.51 0.83 -19.22
N GLY A 52 -16.90 -0.45 -19.09
CA GLY A 52 -17.32 -1.04 -17.82
C GLY A 52 -18.83 -1.03 -17.66
N THR A 53 -19.32 -1.51 -16.51
CA THR A 53 -20.75 -1.46 -16.20
C THR A 53 -20.98 -0.44 -15.10
N THR A 54 -21.85 0.54 -15.35
CA THR A 54 -22.20 1.57 -14.36
C THR A 54 -23.52 1.24 -13.68
N ASN A 55 -23.61 1.48 -12.38
CA ASN A 55 -24.87 1.56 -11.66
C ASN A 55 -24.78 2.70 -10.64
N GLY A 56 -25.52 3.79 -10.87
CA GLY A 56 -25.35 5.04 -10.12
C GLY A 56 -23.93 5.59 -10.30
N ASN A 57 -23.27 5.96 -9.20
CA ASN A 57 -21.90 6.48 -9.22
C ASN A 57 -20.83 5.39 -9.07
N ASN A 58 -21.22 4.11 -9.15
CA ASN A 58 -20.30 2.98 -9.12
C ASN A 58 -20.00 2.51 -10.55
N LEU A 59 -18.72 2.31 -10.86
CA LEU A 59 -18.22 1.76 -12.11
C LEU A 59 -17.53 0.43 -11.84
N PHE A 60 -18.02 -0.64 -12.46
CA PHE A 60 -17.54 -2.00 -12.25
C PHE A 60 -16.67 -2.46 -13.41
N HIS A 61 -15.48 -2.97 -13.08
CA HIS A 61 -14.53 -3.58 -14.00
C HIS A 61 -14.13 -4.98 -13.56
N SER A 62 -13.93 -5.86 -14.54
CA SER A 62 -13.59 -7.26 -14.30
C SER A 62 -12.53 -7.70 -15.28
N PHE A 63 -11.46 -8.25 -14.73
CA PHE A 63 -10.26 -8.61 -15.45
C PHE A 63 -10.00 -10.09 -15.30
N GLN A 64 -9.60 -10.74 -16.39
CA GLN A 64 -8.99 -12.06 -16.32
C GLN A 64 -7.60 -11.90 -15.68
N ASP A 65 -6.79 -10.98 -16.18
CA ASP A 65 -5.47 -10.65 -15.64
C ASP A 65 -5.32 -9.14 -15.43
N PHE A 66 -4.64 -8.74 -14.35
CA PHE A 66 -4.31 -7.34 -14.09
C PHE A 66 -2.88 -7.24 -13.53
N SER A 67 -1.92 -7.03 -14.40
CA SER A 67 -0.52 -6.74 -14.10
C SER A 67 -0.08 -5.54 -14.92
N VAL A 68 0.72 -4.65 -14.34
CA VAL A 68 1.18 -3.42 -15.00
C VAL A 68 2.70 -3.47 -15.07
N PRO A 69 3.32 -3.57 -16.25
CA PRO A 69 4.78 -3.60 -16.38
C PRO A 69 5.41 -2.24 -16.07
N GLY A 70 6.71 -2.25 -15.77
CA GLY A 70 7.49 -1.04 -15.51
C GLY A 70 7.52 -0.10 -16.73
N GLY A 71 7.48 1.21 -16.46
CA GLY A 71 7.39 2.24 -17.49
C GLY A 71 6.05 2.28 -18.24
N GLY A 72 5.05 1.51 -17.79
CA GLY A 72 3.69 1.50 -18.32
C GLY A 72 2.66 2.03 -17.33
N GLN A 73 1.38 1.93 -17.71
CA GLN A 73 0.27 2.32 -16.86
C GLN A 73 -1.00 1.51 -17.14
N ALA A 74 -1.83 1.30 -16.12
CA ALA A 74 -3.24 0.99 -16.26
C ALA A 74 -4.04 2.27 -15.97
N PHE A 75 -4.72 2.80 -16.98
CA PHE A 75 -5.47 4.06 -16.88
C PHE A 75 -6.97 3.81 -17.01
N PHE A 76 -7.70 4.01 -15.91
CA PHE A 76 -9.15 3.97 -15.88
C PHE A 76 -9.72 5.29 -16.42
N ASN A 77 -10.27 5.23 -17.64
CA ASN A 77 -10.92 6.35 -18.29
C ASN A 77 -12.38 6.48 -17.85
N ASN A 78 -12.58 6.71 -16.54
CA ASN A 78 -13.91 6.88 -15.96
C ASN A 78 -14.46 8.28 -16.21
N ALA A 79 -15.79 8.39 -16.16
CA ALA A 79 -16.49 9.67 -16.22
C ALA A 79 -16.36 10.43 -14.87
N PRO A 80 -16.46 11.78 -14.85
CA PRO A 80 -16.27 12.57 -13.64
C PRO A 80 -17.29 12.33 -12.52
N GLU A 81 -18.49 11.85 -12.85
CA GLU A 81 -19.56 11.53 -11.89
C GLU A 81 -19.32 10.24 -11.11
N ILE A 82 -18.38 9.40 -11.57
CA ILE A 82 -18.04 8.14 -10.89
C ILE A 82 -17.38 8.45 -9.55
N SER A 83 -17.97 7.92 -8.49
CA SER A 83 -17.45 8.02 -7.12
C SER A 83 -16.59 6.82 -6.76
N ASN A 84 -16.94 5.61 -7.23
CA ASN A 84 -16.16 4.40 -6.95
C ASN A 84 -15.93 3.59 -8.22
N ILE A 85 -14.67 3.20 -8.45
CA ILE A 85 -14.25 2.23 -9.45
C ILE A 85 -14.00 0.91 -8.70
N LEU A 86 -14.75 -0.13 -9.06
CA LEU A 86 -14.78 -1.41 -8.38
C LEU A 86 -14.21 -2.46 -9.33
N SER A 87 -12.96 -2.86 -9.09
CA SER A 87 -12.20 -3.73 -9.99
C SER A 87 -11.93 -5.08 -9.33
N ARG A 88 -12.14 -6.17 -10.08
CA ARG A 88 -11.81 -7.53 -9.65
C ARG A 88 -10.97 -8.27 -10.69
N VAL A 89 -10.12 -9.17 -10.21
CA VAL A 89 -9.31 -10.08 -11.05
C VAL A 89 -9.77 -11.53 -10.83
N THR A 90 -10.16 -12.22 -11.90
CA THR A 90 -10.82 -13.53 -11.83
C THR A 90 -9.96 -14.68 -12.37
N GLY A 91 -8.85 -14.39 -13.04
CA GLY A 91 -8.06 -15.39 -13.75
C GLY A 91 -7.11 -16.22 -12.90
N GLY A 92 -6.98 -15.92 -11.61
CA GLY A 92 -6.15 -16.69 -10.67
C GLY A 92 -4.65 -16.41 -10.75
N ASN A 93 -4.23 -15.40 -11.52
CA ASN A 93 -2.84 -14.95 -11.57
C ASN A 93 -2.59 -13.77 -10.62
N ILE A 94 -1.41 -13.75 -9.99
CA ILE A 94 -0.95 -12.64 -9.13
C ILE A 94 -0.89 -11.33 -9.93
N SER A 95 -1.39 -10.25 -9.35
CA SER A 95 -1.24 -8.90 -9.89
C SER A 95 0.17 -8.38 -9.61
N ASN A 96 1.02 -8.34 -10.64
CA ASN A 96 2.35 -7.73 -10.55
C ASN A 96 2.27 -6.30 -11.08
N ILE A 97 2.31 -5.33 -10.17
CA ILE A 97 2.19 -3.90 -10.46
C ILE A 97 3.58 -3.28 -10.36
N GLN A 98 4.22 -3.04 -11.50
CA GLN A 98 5.52 -2.39 -11.65
C GLN A 98 5.41 -0.98 -12.23
N GLY A 99 4.23 -0.57 -12.69
CA GLY A 99 3.98 0.75 -13.30
C GLY A 99 2.83 1.49 -12.61
N ALA A 100 2.30 2.51 -13.26
CA ALA A 100 1.28 3.38 -12.66
C ALA A 100 -0.14 2.79 -12.74
N ILE A 101 -0.94 2.94 -11.69
CA ILE A 101 -2.41 2.81 -11.75
C ILE A 101 -3.00 4.21 -11.69
N ARG A 102 -3.84 4.57 -12.66
CA ARG A 102 -4.35 5.93 -12.82
C ARG A 102 -5.85 5.95 -13.02
N ALA A 103 -6.51 6.98 -12.51
CA ALA A 103 -7.96 7.18 -12.71
C ALA A 103 -8.31 8.67 -12.88
N ASN A 104 -9.37 8.96 -13.62
CA ASN A 104 -9.86 10.32 -13.82
C ASN A 104 -10.60 10.87 -12.60
N GLY A 105 -10.53 12.18 -12.42
CA GLY A 105 -11.38 12.91 -11.48
C GLY A 105 -10.98 12.64 -10.03
N SER A 106 -11.97 12.31 -9.20
CA SER A 106 -11.86 12.10 -7.75
C SER A 106 -12.41 10.74 -7.31
N ALA A 107 -12.53 9.78 -8.22
CA ALA A 107 -13.08 8.47 -7.91
C ALA A 107 -12.15 7.70 -6.96
N ASN A 108 -12.74 6.98 -6.00
CA ASN A 108 -12.05 5.94 -5.26
C ASN A 108 -11.81 4.73 -6.18
N LEU A 109 -10.76 3.97 -5.94
CA LEU A 109 -10.46 2.76 -6.70
C LEU A 109 -10.25 1.58 -5.77
N PHE A 110 -11.07 0.54 -5.96
CA PHE A 110 -10.94 -0.75 -5.31
C PHE A 110 -10.38 -1.74 -6.34
N LEU A 111 -9.32 -2.46 -5.98
CA LEU A 111 -8.74 -3.53 -6.77
C LEU A 111 -8.64 -4.79 -5.91
N ILE A 112 -9.47 -5.79 -6.21
CA ILE A 112 -9.41 -7.10 -5.56
C ILE A 112 -8.76 -8.16 -6.46
N ASN A 113 -7.83 -8.93 -5.91
CA ASN A 113 -7.26 -10.11 -6.56
C ASN A 113 -6.95 -11.21 -5.52
N PRO A 114 -7.79 -12.24 -5.40
CA PRO A 114 -7.58 -13.35 -4.48
C PRO A 114 -6.27 -14.11 -4.66
N ALA A 115 -5.63 -14.03 -5.83
CA ALA A 115 -4.36 -14.70 -6.08
C ALA A 115 -3.17 -13.99 -5.42
N GLY A 116 -3.32 -12.73 -4.99
CA GLY A 116 -2.24 -11.92 -4.43
C GLY A 116 -1.96 -10.65 -5.24
N ILE A 117 -1.37 -9.65 -4.58
CA ILE A 117 -0.95 -8.39 -5.21
C ILE A 117 0.49 -8.09 -4.80
N VAL A 118 1.35 -7.82 -5.80
CA VAL A 118 2.72 -7.35 -5.60
C VAL A 118 2.86 -5.98 -6.24
N PHE A 119 3.06 -4.96 -5.42
CA PHE A 119 3.52 -3.66 -5.87
C PHE A 119 5.05 -3.69 -5.89
N GLY A 120 5.64 -3.60 -7.07
CA GLY A 120 7.08 -3.50 -7.23
C GLY A 120 7.62 -2.10 -6.99
N GLU A 121 8.93 -2.00 -7.12
CA GLU A 121 9.76 -0.81 -6.89
C GLU A 121 9.24 0.48 -7.53
N ASN A 122 8.70 0.39 -8.75
CA ASN A 122 8.24 1.54 -9.52
C ASN A 122 6.70 1.68 -9.55
N ALA A 123 5.98 0.89 -8.74
CA ALA A 123 4.53 0.96 -8.69
C ALA A 123 4.09 2.33 -8.17
N SER A 124 3.21 3.01 -8.86
CA SER A 124 2.71 4.32 -8.42
C SER A 124 1.21 4.42 -8.62
N LEU A 125 0.60 5.34 -7.89
CA LEU A 125 -0.83 5.64 -7.98
C LEU A 125 -0.98 7.09 -8.43
N ASP A 126 -1.85 7.33 -9.41
CA ASP A 126 -2.36 8.66 -9.79
C ASP A 126 -3.88 8.57 -9.78
N ILE A 127 -4.42 8.50 -8.57
CA ILE A 127 -5.83 8.30 -8.29
C ILE A 127 -6.33 9.52 -7.53
N GLY A 128 -7.51 9.99 -7.90
CA GLY A 128 -8.04 11.21 -7.30
C GLY A 128 -8.73 11.07 -5.97
N GLY A 129 -9.33 9.92 -5.72
CA GLY A 129 -9.87 9.53 -4.43
C GLY A 129 -8.93 8.60 -3.67
N SER A 130 -9.53 7.76 -2.83
CA SER A 130 -8.86 6.73 -2.06
C SER A 130 -8.55 5.48 -2.89
N PHE A 131 -7.54 4.74 -2.50
CA PHE A 131 -7.18 3.44 -3.09
C PHE A 131 -7.35 2.32 -2.07
N TYR A 132 -7.99 1.23 -2.48
CA TYR A 132 -8.14 0.01 -1.69
C TYR A 132 -7.62 -1.19 -2.50
N GLY A 133 -6.43 -1.68 -2.16
CA GLY A 133 -5.86 -2.92 -2.71
C GLY A 133 -6.17 -4.09 -1.79
N SER A 134 -6.74 -5.17 -2.33
CA SER A 134 -7.11 -6.31 -1.50
C SER A 134 -6.97 -7.67 -2.17
N THR A 135 -6.71 -8.71 -1.37
CA THR A 135 -6.80 -10.11 -1.80
C THR A 135 -8.13 -10.77 -1.43
N ALA A 136 -9.15 -9.96 -1.12
CA ALA A 136 -10.50 -10.42 -0.87
C ALA A 136 -11.13 -11.08 -2.12
N ASP A 137 -12.00 -12.05 -1.85
CA ASP A 137 -12.78 -12.80 -2.83
C ASP A 137 -14.00 -12.05 -3.34
N SER A 138 -14.48 -11.05 -2.60
CA SER A 138 -15.55 -10.17 -3.07
C SER A 138 -15.58 -8.83 -2.35
N ILE A 139 -16.12 -7.83 -3.06
CA ILE A 139 -16.56 -6.55 -2.48
C ILE A 139 -18.03 -6.72 -2.10
N LEU A 140 -18.38 -6.39 -0.86
CA LEU A 140 -19.72 -6.55 -0.30
C LEU A 140 -20.53 -5.26 -0.39
N PHE A 141 -21.83 -5.43 -0.61
CA PHE A 141 -22.87 -4.39 -0.57
C PHE A 141 -24.05 -4.90 0.26
N GLU A 142 -24.96 -4.02 0.63
CA GLU A 142 -26.18 -4.40 1.38
C GLU A 142 -27.01 -5.47 0.64
N ASP A 143 -27.09 -5.37 -0.68
CA ASP A 143 -27.94 -6.22 -1.52
C ASP A 143 -27.22 -7.38 -2.21
N GLY A 144 -25.89 -7.53 -2.02
CA GLY A 144 -25.13 -8.54 -2.75
C GLY A 144 -23.62 -8.36 -2.73
N GLU A 145 -22.94 -9.07 -3.63
CA GLU A 145 -21.48 -9.03 -3.75
C GLU A 145 -20.99 -8.93 -5.20
N PHE A 146 -19.83 -8.28 -5.37
CA PHE A 146 -19.04 -8.26 -6.59
C PHE A 146 -17.82 -9.18 -6.40
N SER A 147 -17.94 -10.46 -6.79
CA SER A 147 -16.98 -11.52 -6.45
C SER A 147 -15.95 -11.86 -7.52
N ALA A 148 -14.68 -12.06 -7.14
CA ALA A 148 -13.56 -12.48 -7.98
C ALA A 148 -13.44 -14.00 -8.21
N VAL A 149 -14.23 -14.83 -7.51
CA VAL A 149 -14.13 -16.30 -7.52
C VAL A 149 -15.48 -16.96 -7.85
N ASN A 150 -15.44 -18.12 -8.51
CA ASN A 150 -16.65 -18.80 -9.00
C ASN A 150 -17.63 -19.21 -7.87
N ASN A 151 -18.88 -18.70 -7.94
CA ASN A 151 -20.14 -19.46 -7.84
C ASN A 151 -21.42 -18.58 -8.07
N LEU A 152 -21.96 -18.70 -9.29
CA LEU A 152 -23.38 -18.86 -9.68
C LEU A 152 -24.43 -17.73 -9.67
N ASN A 153 -24.11 -16.48 -9.33
CA ASN A 153 -24.98 -15.35 -9.70
C ASN A 153 -24.24 -14.38 -10.61
N THR A 154 -24.94 -13.79 -11.57
CA THR A 154 -24.48 -12.54 -12.19
C THR A 154 -24.11 -11.56 -11.08
N PRO A 155 -22.95 -10.88 -11.15
CA PRO A 155 -22.51 -9.99 -10.10
C PRO A 155 -23.61 -8.97 -9.80
N ILE A 156 -23.92 -8.76 -8.52
CA ILE A 156 -24.95 -7.80 -8.14
C ILE A 156 -24.30 -6.43 -8.21
N LEU A 157 -24.75 -5.64 -9.19
CA LEU A 157 -24.30 -4.28 -9.39
C LEU A 157 -25.29 -3.36 -8.70
N THR A 158 -24.82 -2.49 -7.82
CA THR A 158 -25.66 -1.61 -7.01
C THR A 158 -25.13 -0.19 -7.01
N VAL A 159 -25.99 0.75 -6.61
CA VAL A 159 -25.66 2.17 -6.39
C VAL A 159 -25.03 2.41 -5.02
N ASN A 160 -25.20 1.48 -4.08
CA ASN A 160 -24.74 1.63 -2.70
C ASN A 160 -23.20 1.57 -2.61
N ALA A 161 -22.63 2.25 -1.62
CA ALA A 161 -21.21 2.16 -1.35
C ALA A 161 -20.83 0.74 -0.87
N PRO A 162 -19.59 0.28 -1.12
CA PRO A 162 -19.09 -0.95 -0.52
C PRO A 162 -19.18 -0.89 1.01
N ILE A 163 -19.64 -1.99 1.62
CA ILE A 163 -19.76 -2.13 3.08
C ILE A 163 -18.71 -3.07 3.67
N GLY A 164 -17.90 -3.71 2.83
CA GLY A 164 -16.84 -4.59 3.31
C GLY A 164 -16.19 -5.43 2.22
N LEU A 165 -15.24 -6.24 2.67
CA LEU A 165 -14.43 -7.14 1.88
C LEU A 165 -14.55 -8.54 2.49
N ASN A 166 -14.93 -9.52 1.66
CA ASN A 166 -15.05 -10.90 2.09
C ASN A 166 -13.79 -11.67 1.71
N LEU A 167 -13.09 -12.21 2.69
CA LEU A 167 -11.92 -13.06 2.50
C LEU A 167 -12.33 -14.51 2.76
N ARG A 168 -12.00 -15.42 1.85
CA ARG A 168 -12.22 -16.87 2.01
C ARG A 168 -11.00 -17.52 2.66
N ASN A 169 -10.96 -18.85 2.70
CA ASN A 169 -9.91 -19.58 3.40
C ASN A 169 -8.53 -19.33 2.77
N ASN A 170 -7.53 -19.10 3.64
CA ASN A 170 -6.14 -18.84 3.28
C ASN A 170 -5.98 -17.67 2.29
N PRO A 171 -6.37 -16.43 2.67
CA PRO A 171 -6.17 -15.28 1.80
C PRO A 171 -4.69 -15.11 1.42
N ASN A 172 -4.44 -14.79 0.15
CA ASN A 172 -3.07 -14.59 -0.34
C ASN A 172 -2.48 -13.26 0.14
N PRO A 173 -1.14 -13.14 0.16
CA PRO A 173 -0.49 -11.94 0.66
C PRO A 173 -0.59 -10.74 -0.28
N ILE A 174 -0.39 -9.56 0.30
CA ILE A 174 -0.04 -8.33 -0.41
C ILE A 174 1.41 -7.99 -0.08
N THR A 175 2.22 -7.70 -1.09
CA THR A 175 3.60 -7.23 -0.90
C THR A 175 3.76 -5.86 -1.54
N ASN A 176 4.22 -4.89 -0.75
CA ASN A 176 4.61 -3.57 -1.24
C ASN A 176 6.13 -3.40 -1.20
N ARG A 177 6.71 -3.13 -2.36
CA ARG A 177 8.13 -2.76 -2.57
C ARG A 177 8.28 -1.39 -3.20
N SER A 178 7.18 -0.65 -3.36
CA SER A 178 7.21 0.62 -4.08
C SER A 178 8.04 1.66 -3.33
N PHE A 179 9.00 2.26 -4.03
CA PHE A 179 9.66 3.49 -3.63
C PHE A 179 9.58 4.47 -4.80
N ALA A 180 8.41 4.55 -5.46
CA ALA A 180 8.20 5.50 -6.53
C ALA A 180 8.38 6.95 -6.05
N GLN A 181 8.84 7.81 -6.95
CA GLN A 181 9.04 9.24 -6.66
C GLN A 181 7.84 10.08 -7.11
N ASP A 182 7.52 11.10 -6.34
CA ASP A 182 6.60 12.16 -6.73
C ASP A 182 7.22 13.12 -7.77
N ILE A 183 6.46 14.14 -8.17
CA ILE A 183 6.92 15.15 -9.15
C ILE A 183 8.10 16.00 -8.64
N ASP A 184 8.25 16.12 -7.33
CA ASP A 184 9.32 16.87 -6.68
C ASP A 184 10.56 16.00 -6.41
N GLY A 185 10.51 14.72 -6.77
CA GLY A 185 11.60 13.76 -6.63
C GLY A 185 11.70 13.14 -5.23
N ASN A 186 10.71 13.33 -4.37
CA ASN A 186 10.64 12.66 -3.08
C ASN A 186 10.20 11.22 -3.28
N PHE A 187 10.83 10.28 -2.56
CA PHE A 187 10.31 8.93 -2.44
C PHE A 187 9.00 8.98 -1.64
N VAL A 188 7.93 8.45 -2.23
CA VAL A 188 6.59 8.40 -1.63
C VAL A 188 5.93 7.02 -1.75
N GLY A 189 6.49 6.15 -2.59
CA GLY A 189 5.96 4.82 -2.87
C GLY A 189 4.56 4.85 -3.45
N LEU A 190 3.63 4.14 -2.80
CA LEU A 190 2.21 4.26 -3.11
C LEU A 190 1.65 5.55 -2.50
N GLU A 191 1.39 6.56 -3.33
CA GLU A 191 0.85 7.85 -2.87
C GLU A 191 -0.60 8.07 -3.32
N VAL A 192 -1.45 8.58 -2.42
CA VAL A 192 -2.76 9.14 -2.78
C VAL A 192 -2.80 10.64 -2.50
N ARG A 193 -3.76 11.35 -3.10
CA ARG A 193 -3.96 12.79 -2.85
C ARG A 193 -4.19 13.06 -1.37
N SER A 194 -3.84 14.27 -0.94
CA SER A 194 -3.99 14.68 0.46
C SER A 194 -5.43 14.50 0.96
N GLY A 195 -5.57 13.97 2.18
CA GLY A 195 -6.86 13.64 2.79
C GLY A 195 -7.52 12.36 2.28
N GLN A 196 -6.91 11.63 1.32
CA GLN A 196 -7.43 10.35 0.82
C GLN A 196 -6.85 9.15 1.58
N THR A 197 -7.44 7.98 1.38
CA THR A 197 -7.08 6.75 2.09
C THR A 197 -6.32 5.77 1.20
N ILE A 198 -5.32 5.08 1.76
CA ILE A 198 -4.77 3.82 1.23
C ILE A 198 -5.21 2.69 2.16
N GLY A 199 -6.01 1.76 1.64
CA GLY A 199 -6.38 0.53 2.34
C GLY A 199 -5.67 -0.68 1.71
N LEU A 200 -4.92 -1.45 2.51
CA LEU A 200 -4.33 -2.72 2.10
C LEU A 200 -4.87 -3.85 2.97
N ILE A 201 -5.71 -4.71 2.38
CA ILE A 201 -6.48 -5.73 3.11
C ILE A 201 -6.29 -7.10 2.47
N GLY A 202 -5.73 -8.09 3.16
CA GLY A 202 -5.53 -9.39 2.55
C GLY A 202 -5.26 -10.53 3.52
N GLY A 203 -4.42 -11.47 3.09
CA GLY A 203 -3.71 -12.36 4.00
C GLY A 203 -2.60 -11.58 4.68
N ASP A 204 -1.39 -12.14 4.71
CA ASP A 204 -0.24 -11.40 5.21
C ASP A 204 -0.02 -10.11 4.37
N VAL A 205 0.30 -8.99 5.02
CA VAL A 205 0.61 -7.74 4.32
C VAL A 205 2.03 -7.30 4.68
N ASN A 206 2.89 -7.28 3.66
CA ASN A 206 4.33 -7.12 3.84
C ASN A 206 4.81 -5.88 3.11
N PHE A 207 5.61 -5.05 3.79
CA PHE A 207 6.35 -3.96 3.17
C PHE A 207 7.84 -4.33 3.18
N GLU A 208 8.37 -4.59 2.00
CA GLU A 208 9.76 -4.98 1.78
C GLU A 208 10.48 -3.78 1.17
N ALA A 209 11.01 -2.88 2.02
CA ALA A 209 11.49 -1.54 1.65
C ALA A 209 10.45 -0.62 0.98
N GLY A 210 9.19 -1.05 0.88
CA GLY A 210 8.13 -0.25 0.26
C GLY A 210 7.68 0.91 1.13
N GLU A 211 7.24 1.98 0.48
CA GLU A 211 6.67 3.17 1.08
C GLU A 211 5.18 3.30 0.73
N ALA A 212 4.41 3.91 1.63
CA ALA A 212 3.05 4.35 1.36
C ALA A 212 2.79 5.71 2.00
N THR A 213 2.24 6.63 1.22
CA THR A 213 2.05 8.03 1.58
C THR A 213 0.60 8.48 1.40
N ALA A 214 -0.01 8.98 2.48
CA ALA A 214 -1.35 9.57 2.44
C ALA A 214 -1.40 10.86 3.29
N ARG A 215 -0.83 11.95 2.75
CA ARG A 215 -0.63 13.22 3.48
C ARG A 215 -1.93 13.78 4.06
N GLY A 216 -2.04 13.84 5.39
CA GLY A 216 -3.28 14.26 6.08
C GLY A 216 -4.49 13.35 5.85
N GLY A 217 -4.29 12.19 5.21
CA GLY A 217 -5.30 11.19 4.89
C GLY A 217 -5.27 9.99 5.83
N ASN A 218 -5.52 8.78 5.33
CA ASN A 218 -5.45 7.58 6.17
C ASN A 218 -4.68 6.46 5.48
N ILE A 219 -3.97 5.66 6.28
CA ILE A 219 -3.42 4.37 5.84
C ILE A 219 -3.99 3.28 6.74
N GLU A 220 -4.73 2.35 6.15
CA GLU A 220 -5.45 1.27 6.82
C GLU A 220 -4.87 -0.08 6.34
N ILE A 221 -4.19 -0.81 7.23
CA ILE A 221 -3.48 -2.05 6.88
C ILE A 221 -3.97 -3.19 7.77
N GLY A 222 -4.31 -4.32 7.18
CA GLY A 222 -4.54 -5.53 7.96
C GLY A 222 -4.87 -6.73 7.11
N GLY A 223 -5.05 -7.87 7.78
CA GLY A 223 -5.42 -9.08 7.08
C GLY A 223 -6.06 -10.13 7.97
N LEU A 224 -6.64 -11.14 7.33
CA LEU A 224 -7.20 -12.33 7.96
C LEU A 224 -6.42 -13.57 7.50
N SER A 225 -6.15 -14.50 8.41
CA SER A 225 -5.55 -15.79 8.06
C SER A 225 -6.60 -16.88 7.80
N GLU A 226 -7.85 -16.60 8.15
CA GLU A 226 -9.02 -17.46 7.97
C GLU A 226 -10.15 -16.72 7.26
N ALA A 227 -11.18 -17.45 6.82
CA ALA A 227 -12.32 -16.83 6.18
C ALA A 227 -13.05 -15.86 7.11
N GLY A 228 -13.38 -14.67 6.61
CA GLY A 228 -14.09 -13.66 7.38
C GLY A 228 -14.30 -12.38 6.58
N THR A 229 -15.07 -11.47 7.17
CA THR A 229 -15.41 -10.19 6.55
C THR A 229 -14.72 -9.07 7.29
N VAL A 230 -14.00 -8.21 6.55
CA VAL A 230 -13.56 -6.90 7.04
C VAL A 230 -14.58 -5.87 6.59
N SER A 231 -15.24 -5.19 7.54
CA SER A 231 -16.24 -4.17 7.21
C SER A 231 -15.57 -2.85 6.83
N LEU A 232 -16.14 -2.17 5.84
CA LEU A 232 -15.75 -0.83 5.43
C LEU A 232 -16.77 0.17 5.97
N ASN A 233 -16.31 1.09 6.81
CA ASN A 233 -17.17 2.13 7.38
C ASN A 233 -17.32 3.30 6.39
N GLU A 234 -18.36 4.12 6.55
CA GLU A 234 -18.62 5.27 5.67
C GLU A 234 -17.47 6.28 5.60
N ASN A 235 -16.66 6.37 6.66
CA ASN A 235 -15.49 7.25 6.73
C ASN A 235 -14.21 6.63 6.14
N GLY A 236 -14.29 5.44 5.53
CA GLY A 236 -13.14 4.72 4.95
C GLY A 236 -12.34 3.87 5.93
N SER A 237 -12.63 3.93 7.24
CA SER A 237 -11.96 3.08 8.24
C SER A 237 -12.42 1.62 8.14
N LEU A 238 -11.58 0.71 8.59
CA LEU A 238 -11.84 -0.73 8.55
C LEU A 238 -12.20 -1.28 9.93
N SER A 239 -13.19 -2.18 9.96
CA SER A 239 -13.53 -2.93 11.19
C SER A 239 -13.22 -4.41 10.99
N PHE A 240 -12.33 -4.94 11.82
CA PHE A 240 -11.93 -6.34 11.80
C PHE A 240 -12.80 -7.19 12.74
N PRO A 241 -13.18 -8.41 12.35
CA PRO A 241 -13.96 -9.32 13.19
C PRO A 241 -13.16 -9.80 14.40
N GLU A 242 -13.80 -9.91 15.56
CA GLU A 242 -13.12 -10.28 16.83
C GLU A 242 -12.76 -11.77 16.93
N ASN A 243 -13.57 -12.65 16.34
CA ASN A 243 -13.46 -14.11 16.49
C ASN A 243 -12.82 -14.80 15.27
N ILE A 244 -12.09 -14.05 14.44
CA ILE A 244 -11.38 -14.58 13.28
C ILE A 244 -9.90 -14.26 13.44
N SER A 245 -9.07 -15.27 13.21
CA SER A 245 -7.61 -15.11 13.22
C SER A 245 -7.18 -14.07 12.19
N ARG A 246 -6.45 -13.07 12.65
CA ARG A 246 -5.83 -12.06 11.78
C ARG A 246 -4.61 -12.65 11.07
N ALA A 247 -4.15 -12.01 10.00
CA ALA A 247 -2.92 -12.35 9.31
C ALA A 247 -1.72 -11.65 9.95
N ASN A 248 -0.50 -12.10 9.62
CA ASN A 248 0.71 -11.44 10.10
C ASN A 248 1.09 -10.29 9.17
N LEU A 249 1.69 -9.24 9.74
CA LEU A 249 2.19 -8.10 8.99
C LEU A 249 3.68 -7.93 9.29
N SER A 250 4.48 -7.63 8.26
CA SER A 250 5.91 -7.34 8.42
C SER A 250 6.33 -6.13 7.60
N PHE A 251 6.98 -5.17 8.24
CA PHE A 251 7.63 -4.04 7.58
C PHE A 251 9.13 -4.13 7.84
N ASP A 252 9.91 -4.22 6.78
CA ASP A 252 11.36 -4.39 6.87
C ASP A 252 12.11 -3.46 5.91
N ASN A 253 13.43 -3.43 6.09
CA ASN A 253 14.36 -2.86 5.13
C ASN A 253 14.04 -1.40 4.74
N ALA A 254 13.83 -0.55 5.74
CA ALA A 254 13.47 0.86 5.61
C ALA A 254 12.07 1.14 5.01
N ALA A 255 11.13 0.20 5.11
CA ALA A 255 9.72 0.48 4.83
C ALA A 255 9.21 1.71 5.60
N ASP A 256 8.45 2.59 4.92
CA ASP A 256 7.98 3.86 5.47
C ASP A 256 6.49 4.09 5.21
N ILE A 257 5.75 4.32 6.28
CA ILE A 257 4.31 4.62 6.24
C ILE A 257 4.12 6.04 6.74
N ASP A 258 3.78 6.96 5.84
CA ASP A 258 3.72 8.40 6.14
C ASP A 258 2.33 8.99 5.86
N VAL A 259 1.73 9.55 6.90
CA VAL A 259 0.46 10.30 6.80
C VAL A 259 0.60 11.74 7.27
N ARG A 260 1.83 12.21 7.54
CA ARG A 260 2.07 13.59 7.97
C ARG A 260 1.54 14.59 6.94
N GLY A 261 1.00 15.70 7.43
CA GLY A 261 0.47 16.75 6.59
C GLY A 261 0.24 18.03 7.36
N THR A 262 -0.69 18.87 6.89
CA THR A 262 -1.03 20.12 7.59
C THR A 262 -1.97 19.92 8.79
N GLY A 263 -2.55 18.72 8.91
CA GLY A 263 -3.50 18.25 9.91
C GLY A 263 -4.12 16.93 9.46
N GLY A 264 -4.83 16.23 10.34
CA GLY A 264 -5.33 14.88 10.07
C GLY A 264 -4.21 13.84 9.97
N GLY A 265 -4.42 12.78 9.19
CA GLY A 265 -3.42 11.72 9.04
C GLY A 265 -3.58 10.60 10.07
N ASN A 266 -4.23 9.48 9.74
CA ASN A 266 -4.29 8.31 10.63
C ASN A 266 -3.55 7.10 10.04
N ILE A 267 -2.86 6.35 10.90
CA ILE A 267 -2.33 5.02 10.56
C ILE A 267 -3.05 4.00 11.43
N THR A 268 -3.75 3.06 10.82
CA THR A 268 -4.44 1.97 11.51
C THR A 268 -3.87 0.63 11.05
N ILE A 269 -3.40 -0.19 11.99
CA ILE A 269 -2.84 -1.52 11.71
C ILE A 269 -3.60 -2.58 12.49
N ASN A 270 -4.08 -3.62 11.80
CA ASN A 270 -4.76 -4.77 12.40
C ASN A 270 -4.07 -6.08 11.99
N ALA A 271 -3.39 -6.72 12.93
CA ALA A 271 -2.56 -7.91 12.68
C ALA A 271 -2.79 -9.02 13.71
N ASN A 272 -2.27 -10.21 13.43
CA ASN A 272 -2.05 -11.23 14.43
C ASN A 272 -0.71 -10.99 15.12
N ASN A 273 0.38 -11.12 14.35
CA ASN A 273 1.69 -10.62 14.73
C ASN A 273 2.06 -9.45 13.82
N LEU A 274 2.68 -8.42 14.39
CA LEU A 274 3.28 -7.31 13.66
C LEU A 274 4.78 -7.28 13.93
N GLN A 275 5.58 -7.27 12.87
CA GLN A 275 7.02 -7.14 12.96
C GLN A 275 7.48 -5.90 12.19
N LEU A 276 8.18 -4.99 12.86
CA LEU A 276 8.90 -3.88 12.25
C LEU A 276 10.39 -4.08 12.55
N THR A 277 11.20 -4.24 11.51
CA THR A 277 12.63 -4.52 11.66
C THR A 277 13.47 -3.59 10.80
N ASP A 278 14.74 -3.43 11.16
CA ASP A 278 15.71 -2.87 10.24
C ASP A 278 16.04 -3.81 9.08
N GLY A 279 16.76 -3.28 8.09
CA GLY A 279 17.42 -4.05 7.06
C GLY A 279 18.60 -3.29 6.47
N GLU A 280 19.00 -3.67 5.26
CA GLU A 280 20.16 -3.10 4.56
C GLU A 280 20.06 -1.57 4.41
N PHE A 281 18.85 -1.04 4.19
CA PHE A 281 18.63 0.39 3.96
C PHE A 281 18.29 1.19 5.24
N GLY A 282 18.13 0.52 6.38
CA GLY A 282 17.80 1.15 7.68
C GLY A 282 16.55 0.59 8.35
N GLY A 283 16.16 1.24 9.46
CA GLY A 283 14.97 0.90 10.24
C GLY A 283 13.69 1.33 9.55
N SER A 284 12.66 0.48 9.58
CA SER A 284 11.31 0.87 9.14
C SER A 284 10.69 1.94 10.05
N ILE A 285 9.78 2.75 9.50
CA ILE A 285 9.20 3.89 10.22
C ILE A 285 7.69 4.00 9.98
N LEU A 286 6.94 4.29 11.04
CA LEU A 286 5.54 4.74 10.97
C LEU A 286 5.45 6.20 11.42
N ARG A 287 4.88 7.07 10.58
CA ARG A 287 4.90 8.52 10.80
C ARG A 287 3.53 9.16 10.59
N ALA A 288 3.00 9.72 11.67
CA ALA A 288 1.88 10.65 11.64
C ALA A 288 2.33 12.00 12.22
N GLY A 289 1.51 13.03 12.05
CA GLY A 289 1.82 14.34 12.62
C GLY A 289 1.63 15.52 11.67
N ILE A 290 2.23 16.64 12.07
CA ILE A 290 2.12 17.93 11.39
C ILE A 290 3.46 18.32 10.79
N THR A 291 3.47 18.63 9.49
CA THR A 291 4.65 19.14 8.78
C THR A 291 4.80 20.66 8.93
N ALA A 292 5.93 21.19 8.48
CA ALA A 292 6.20 22.64 8.44
C ALA A 292 5.23 23.45 7.56
N ASP A 293 4.43 22.79 6.72
CA ASP A 293 3.45 23.44 5.87
C ASP A 293 2.23 23.94 6.67
N SER A 294 2.00 23.41 7.87
CA SER A 294 0.91 23.88 8.72
C SER A 294 1.28 25.14 9.48
N THR A 295 0.43 26.16 9.36
CA THR A 295 0.51 27.42 10.10
C THR A 295 -0.68 27.65 11.03
N ALA A 296 -1.60 26.68 11.11
CA ALA A 296 -2.85 26.79 11.86
C ALA A 296 -2.67 26.32 13.31
N ILE A 297 -2.93 27.21 14.27
CA ILE A 297 -2.77 26.89 15.70
C ILE A 297 -3.74 25.82 16.22
N ASP A 298 -4.86 25.65 15.53
CA ASP A 298 -5.90 24.66 15.82
C ASP A 298 -5.81 23.41 14.94
N ALA A 299 -4.78 23.28 14.09
CA ALA A 299 -4.51 22.04 13.38
C ALA A 299 -4.28 20.90 14.38
N GLN A 300 -4.86 19.74 14.08
CA GLN A 300 -4.74 18.53 14.89
C GLN A 300 -4.32 17.38 13.98
N ALA A 301 -3.20 16.74 14.27
CA ALA A 301 -2.84 15.48 13.63
C ALA A 301 -3.77 14.34 14.08
N GLY A 302 -3.97 13.37 13.20
CA GLY A 302 -4.63 12.11 13.51
C GLY A 302 -3.73 11.17 14.31
N ASP A 303 -4.23 9.97 14.56
CA ASP A 303 -3.64 9.01 15.49
C ASP A 303 -2.92 7.86 14.77
N ILE A 304 -1.97 7.23 15.47
CA ILE A 304 -1.45 5.92 15.11
C ILE A 304 -2.10 4.88 16.02
N VAL A 305 -2.80 3.91 15.45
CA VAL A 305 -3.51 2.86 16.17
C VAL A 305 -3.03 1.50 15.66
N ILE A 306 -2.45 0.70 16.56
CA ILE A 306 -1.92 -0.63 16.25
C ILE A 306 -2.60 -1.66 17.13
N ASN A 307 -3.28 -2.62 16.49
CA ASN A 307 -4.01 -3.69 17.14
C ASN A 307 -3.49 -5.05 16.64
N ALA A 308 -2.60 -5.68 17.41
CA ALA A 308 -2.06 -7.01 17.09
C ALA A 308 -2.55 -8.04 18.12
N THR A 309 -3.21 -9.12 17.71
CA THR A 309 -3.81 -10.06 18.69
C THR A 309 -2.79 -10.82 19.52
N GLU A 310 -1.59 -11.06 18.98
CA GLU A 310 -0.53 -11.83 19.63
C GLU A 310 0.69 -10.98 19.96
N ASN A 311 1.60 -10.75 19.01
CA ASN A 311 2.87 -10.06 19.31
C ASN A 311 3.11 -8.84 18.43
N ILE A 312 3.72 -7.81 19.01
CA ILE A 312 4.37 -6.72 18.28
C ILE A 312 5.87 -6.80 18.57
N THR A 313 6.68 -6.80 17.51
CA THR A 313 8.14 -6.71 17.61
C THR A 313 8.62 -5.48 16.87
N LEU A 314 9.27 -4.57 17.60
CA LEU A 314 9.86 -3.33 17.12
C LEU A 314 11.38 -3.42 17.31
N ASP A 315 12.10 -3.72 16.24
CA ASP A 315 13.54 -3.97 16.27
C ASP A 315 14.31 -2.86 15.56
N ASN A 316 14.94 -1.96 16.34
CA ASN A 316 15.68 -0.81 15.83
C ASN A 316 14.85 0.07 14.85
N ILE A 317 13.58 0.29 15.19
CA ILE A 317 12.62 1.08 14.38
C ILE A 317 12.10 2.30 15.12
N ILE A 318 11.35 3.16 14.42
CA ILE A 318 10.69 4.34 15.01
C ILE A 318 9.19 4.36 14.66
N ILE A 319 8.34 4.51 15.66
CA ILE A 319 6.93 4.89 15.52
C ILE A 319 6.78 6.31 16.08
N LEU A 320 6.39 7.27 15.24
CA LEU A 320 6.31 8.67 15.64
C LEU A 320 5.00 9.36 15.24
N ASN A 321 4.43 10.10 16.18
CA ASN A 321 3.41 11.11 15.93
C ASN A 321 3.98 12.46 16.38
N GLN A 322 4.21 13.38 15.45
CA GLN A 322 5.05 14.54 15.75
C GLN A 322 4.62 15.83 15.07
N VAL A 323 4.71 16.96 15.79
CA VAL A 323 4.75 18.28 15.14
C VAL A 323 6.20 18.57 14.76
N ASP A 324 6.50 18.52 13.48
CA ASP A 324 7.83 18.72 12.94
C ASP A 324 8.33 20.16 13.16
N PHE A 325 9.65 20.35 13.06
CA PHE A 325 10.25 21.67 13.17
C PHE A 325 9.63 22.63 12.15
N GLY A 326 9.18 23.80 12.63
CA GLY A 326 8.48 24.79 11.81
C GLY A 326 6.97 24.57 11.66
N GLY A 327 6.44 23.40 12.02
CA GLY A 327 5.00 23.12 11.99
C GLY A 327 4.26 23.79 13.15
N VAL A 328 3.00 24.15 12.91
CA VAL A 328 2.09 24.71 13.91
C VAL A 328 0.84 23.85 14.03
N GLY A 329 0.49 23.44 15.25
CA GLY A 329 -0.68 22.63 15.59
C GLY A 329 -0.37 21.58 16.66
N ASN A 330 -1.29 20.69 16.95
CA ASN A 330 -1.13 19.66 17.99
C ASN A 330 -0.90 18.27 17.36
N SER A 331 0.01 17.50 17.95
CA SER A 331 0.27 16.11 17.56
C SER A 331 -0.88 15.21 18.04
N GLY A 332 -1.11 14.11 17.33
CA GLY A 332 -2.06 13.08 17.73
C GLY A 332 -1.44 12.03 18.64
N ASN A 333 -2.24 11.04 19.00
CA ASN A 333 -1.88 9.97 19.93
C ASN A 333 -1.26 8.77 19.21
N ILE A 334 -0.62 7.92 20.01
CA ILE A 334 -0.21 6.57 19.62
C ILE A 334 -0.91 5.60 20.57
N THR A 335 -1.68 4.66 20.03
CA THR A 335 -2.35 3.61 20.78
C THR A 335 -1.90 2.24 20.28
N ILE A 336 -1.40 1.41 21.18
CA ILE A 336 -0.95 0.05 20.88
C ILE A 336 -1.70 -0.94 21.77
N THR A 337 -2.39 -1.90 21.16
CA THR A 337 -3.04 -3.02 21.84
C THR A 337 -2.42 -4.32 21.35
N THR A 338 -1.86 -5.13 22.26
CA THR A 338 -1.30 -6.43 21.90
C THR A 338 -1.28 -7.48 23.00
N GLY A 339 -0.96 -8.73 22.67
CA GLY A 339 -0.64 -9.76 23.66
C GLY A 339 0.69 -9.42 24.34
N SER A 340 1.77 -9.44 23.57
CA SER A 340 3.11 -9.02 24.04
C SER A 340 3.75 -7.99 23.12
N LEU A 341 4.41 -7.01 23.73
CA LEU A 341 5.17 -5.97 23.03
C LEU A 341 6.67 -6.15 23.29
N ASN A 342 7.46 -6.28 22.22
CA ASN A 342 8.91 -6.37 22.26
C ASN A 342 9.51 -5.14 21.59
N LEU A 343 10.14 -4.25 22.36
CA LEU A 343 11.01 -3.19 21.82
C LEU A 343 12.45 -3.63 22.05
N ILE A 344 13.15 -3.94 20.97
CA ILE A 344 14.51 -4.48 21.03
C ILE A 344 15.46 -3.62 20.19
N ASN A 345 16.75 -3.71 20.50
CA ASN A 345 17.83 -2.99 19.83
C ASN A 345 17.60 -1.46 19.70
N GLY A 346 16.90 -0.86 20.66
CA GLY A 346 16.65 0.58 20.68
C GLY A 346 15.40 1.05 19.92
N GLY A 347 14.38 0.20 19.75
CA GLY A 347 13.07 0.63 19.23
C GLY A 347 12.48 1.84 19.97
N ASP A 348 11.83 2.74 19.23
CA ASP A 348 11.34 4.05 19.69
C ASP A 348 9.85 4.25 19.38
N ILE A 349 9.06 4.61 20.39
CA ILE A 349 7.67 5.05 20.26
C ILE A 349 7.57 6.47 20.81
N ARG A 350 7.22 7.43 19.95
CA ARG A 350 7.34 8.85 20.28
C ARG A 350 6.11 9.67 19.87
N ALA A 351 5.50 10.34 20.84
CA ALA A 351 4.55 11.43 20.60
C ALA A 351 5.22 12.76 21.02
N SER A 352 5.43 13.68 20.08
CA SER A 352 6.29 14.83 20.37
C SER A 352 5.99 16.11 19.58
N THR A 353 6.56 17.22 20.04
CA THR A 353 6.47 18.52 19.37
C THR A 353 7.86 19.15 19.31
N PHE A 354 8.34 19.36 18.08
CA PHE A 354 9.51 20.18 17.77
C PHE A 354 9.14 21.55 17.17
N GLY A 355 7.93 21.67 16.61
CA GLY A 355 7.30 22.94 16.23
C GLY A 355 6.50 23.59 17.36
N GLN A 356 5.41 24.28 17.02
CA GLN A 356 4.51 24.92 17.96
C GLN A 356 3.24 24.10 18.20
N GLY A 357 2.97 23.78 19.46
CA GLY A 357 1.73 23.18 19.94
C GLY A 357 1.99 22.17 21.05
N ASP A 358 1.04 21.28 21.28
CA ASP A 358 1.14 20.22 22.28
C ASP A 358 1.38 18.85 21.65
N ALA A 359 2.11 18.00 22.38
CA ALA A 359 2.34 16.61 22.00
C ALA A 359 1.11 15.78 22.39
N GLY A 360 0.81 14.73 21.62
CA GLY A 360 -0.21 13.76 21.99
C GLY A 360 0.23 12.81 23.11
N SER A 361 -0.55 11.76 23.33
CA SER A 361 -0.28 10.72 24.33
C SER A 361 0.15 9.40 23.72
N ILE A 362 0.83 8.56 24.50
CA ILE A 362 1.14 7.17 24.14
C ILE A 362 0.40 6.26 25.11
N ASN A 363 -0.47 5.39 24.59
CA ASN A 363 -1.23 4.40 25.37
C ASN A 363 -0.87 3.00 24.88
N ILE A 364 -0.32 2.17 25.78
CA ILE A 364 0.07 0.79 25.47
C ILE A 364 -0.72 -0.15 26.38
N LEU A 365 -1.50 -1.04 25.77
CA LEU A 365 -2.28 -2.07 26.44
C LEU A 365 -1.75 -3.45 26.02
N THR A 366 -1.14 -4.16 26.97
CA THR A 366 -0.66 -5.54 26.76
C THR A 366 -1.41 -6.53 27.64
N ARG A 367 -1.72 -7.71 27.09
CA ARG A 367 -2.29 -8.82 27.88
C ARG A 367 -1.24 -9.55 28.71
N ASP A 368 -0.04 -9.73 28.16
CA ASP A 368 0.95 -10.67 28.65
C ASP A 368 2.23 -9.97 29.11
N THR A 369 3.09 -9.49 28.18
CA THR A 369 4.39 -8.92 28.54
C THR A 369 4.77 -7.67 27.75
N ILE A 370 5.59 -6.81 28.37
CA ILE A 370 6.36 -5.77 27.70
C ILE A 370 7.84 -6.08 27.92
N ASN A 371 8.58 -6.38 26.85
CA ASN A 371 10.02 -6.58 26.87
C ASN A 371 10.72 -5.37 26.24
N LEU A 372 11.68 -4.79 26.96
CA LEU A 372 12.42 -3.59 26.56
C LEU A 372 13.92 -3.89 26.61
N ASP A 373 14.55 -4.03 25.43
CA ASP A 373 15.99 -4.27 25.27
C ASP A 373 16.64 -3.16 24.40
N GLY A 374 17.69 -2.54 24.93
CA GLY A 374 18.27 -1.31 24.38
C GLY A 374 19.73 -1.49 23.98
N GLU A 375 20.23 -0.70 23.03
CA GLU A 375 21.59 -0.84 22.49
C GLU A 375 22.51 0.36 22.84
N ASP A 376 23.31 0.19 23.89
CA ASP A 376 24.39 1.09 24.35
C ASP A 376 24.00 2.58 24.61
N LYS A 377 24.97 3.39 25.06
CA LYS A 377 24.78 4.77 25.58
C LYS A 377 24.16 5.77 24.60
N LEU A 378 24.06 5.44 23.31
CA LEU A 378 23.58 6.32 22.24
C LEU A 378 22.23 5.90 21.62
N ARG A 379 21.80 4.64 21.72
CA ARG A 379 20.47 4.19 21.26
C ARG A 379 19.62 3.78 22.46
N ARG A 380 18.95 4.78 23.03
CA ARG A 380 18.03 4.57 24.16
C ARG A 380 16.67 4.13 23.62
N ILE A 381 16.02 3.21 24.32
CA ILE A 381 14.58 2.99 24.15
C ILE A 381 13.88 4.27 24.58
N TYR A 382 13.08 4.85 23.69
CA TYR A 382 12.25 6.00 23.99
C TYR A 382 10.78 5.56 23.97
N ILE A 383 10.13 5.65 25.14
CA ILE A 383 8.70 5.89 25.23
C ILE A 383 8.60 7.27 25.84
N ALA A 384 8.46 8.29 25.01
CA ALA A 384 8.63 9.65 25.48
C ALA A 384 7.59 10.60 24.91
N LEU A 385 7.13 11.47 25.81
CA LEU A 385 6.46 12.71 25.50
C LEU A 385 7.51 13.81 25.55
N THR A 386 7.91 14.33 24.39
CA THR A 386 8.91 15.40 24.33
C THR A 386 8.31 16.68 23.76
N LYS A 387 8.36 17.75 24.56
CA LYS A 387 8.16 19.13 24.11
C LYS A 387 9.52 19.81 24.12
N SER A 388 10.10 20.03 22.94
CA SER A 388 11.37 20.75 22.86
C SER A 388 11.13 22.22 23.20
N PRO A 389 11.94 22.87 24.06
CA PRO A 389 11.88 24.31 24.22
C PRO A 389 12.28 24.97 22.90
N LEU A 390 11.43 25.87 22.39
CA LEU A 390 11.69 26.66 21.18
C LEU A 390 13.08 27.29 21.25
N PHE A 391 13.97 26.93 20.33
CA PHE A 391 15.10 27.79 19.98
C PHE A 391 14.55 28.83 19.00
N PHE A 392 14.24 30.02 19.53
CA PHE A 392 13.89 31.21 18.75
C PHE A 392 15.10 31.78 18.01
#